data_AF-A0A1E1VBZ1-F1
#
_entry.id   AF-A0A1E1VBZ1-F1
#
_cell.length_a   1.000
_cell.length_b   1.000
_cell.length_c   1.000
_cell.angle_alpha   90.00
_cell.angle_beta   90.00
_cell.angle_gamma   90.00
#
_symmetry.space_group_name_H-M   'P 1'
#
loop_
_entity.id
_entity.type
_entity.pdbx_description
1 polymer ?
#
loop_
_entity_poly.entity_id
_entity_poly.type
_entity_poly.pdbx_seq_one_letter_code
_entity_poly.pdbx_strand_id
1 'polypeptide(L)'
;MSASGPGVGASGWFDWHDSPEIETLTAQWLASTIEAQTQKLLGDVQRSALANLSVAPLGQIIPKTAYRRNLQGILTASSPLFWNVRRA
;
A
#
# COMPACT_ATOMS: atom_id res chain seq x y z
N MET A 1 -1.67 -3.40 -0.23
CA MET A 1 -1.92 -1.96 0.04
C MET A 1 -1.00 -1.19 -0.87
N SER A 2 -1.53 -0.65 -1.98
CA SER A 2 -0.78 0.34 -2.75
C SER A 2 -0.90 1.64 -1.98
N ALA A 3 0.12 1.95 -1.19
CA ALA A 3 0.27 3.31 -0.68
C ALA A 3 0.76 4.12 -1.87
N SER A 4 -0.10 4.96 -2.43
CA SER A 4 0.30 6.04 -3.31
C SER A 4 1.39 6.82 -2.57
N GLY A 5 2.61 6.83 -3.09
CA GLY A 5 3.69 7.63 -2.52
C GLY A 5 3.34 9.13 -2.58
N PRO A 6 4.06 9.96 -1.81
CA PRO A 6 3.80 11.41 -1.73
C PRO A 6 3.76 12.02 -3.13
N GLY A 7 2.66 12.69 -3.45
CA GLY A 7 2.35 13.27 -4.76
C GLY A 7 3.26 14.44 -5.13
N VAL A 8 4.52 14.18 -5.48
CA VAL A 8 5.52 15.20 -5.88
C VAL A 8 5.21 15.95 -7.19
N GLY A 9 3.97 15.85 -7.70
CA GLY A 9 3.47 16.59 -8.86
C GLY A 9 4.37 16.44 -10.10
N ALA A 10 4.59 17.54 -10.81
CA ALA A 10 5.40 17.59 -12.04
C ALA A 10 6.89 17.23 -11.86
N SER A 11 7.37 17.07 -10.63
CA SER A 11 8.72 16.55 -10.33
C SER A 11 8.75 15.03 -10.15
N GLY A 12 7.58 14.39 -10.18
CA GLY A 12 7.38 12.96 -10.09
C GLY A 12 7.42 12.22 -11.43
N TRP A 13 7.23 10.90 -11.37
CA TRP A 13 7.00 10.08 -12.55
C TRP A 13 5.72 10.50 -13.29
N PHE A 14 5.69 10.27 -14.60
CA PHE A 14 4.49 10.52 -15.42
C PHE A 14 3.24 9.90 -14.75
N ASP A 15 2.15 10.67 -14.68
CA ASP A 15 0.86 10.32 -14.05
C ASP A 15 0.77 10.50 -12.52
N TRP A 16 1.77 11.09 -11.85
CA TRP A 16 1.64 11.44 -10.43
C TRP A 16 0.75 12.67 -10.23
N HIS A 17 -0.27 12.53 -9.39
CA HIS A 17 -1.20 13.61 -9.07
C HIS A 17 -0.62 14.56 -8.02
N ASP A 18 -0.81 15.86 -8.25
CA ASP A 18 -0.57 16.91 -7.26
C ASP A 18 -1.77 16.99 -6.29
N SER A 19 -1.52 16.76 -5.01
CA SER A 19 -2.56 16.82 -3.97
C SER A 19 -2.02 17.40 -2.66
N PRO A 20 -1.99 18.74 -2.52
CA PRO A 20 -1.47 19.42 -1.33
C PRO A 20 -2.22 19.04 -0.05
N GLU A 21 -3.50 18.70 -0.16
CA GLU A 21 -4.33 18.23 0.95
C GLU A 21 -3.84 16.87 1.48
N ILE A 22 -3.65 15.89 0.58
CA ILE A 22 -3.16 14.55 0.95
C ILE A 22 -1.76 14.63 1.54
N GLU A 23 -0.88 15.48 1.00
CA GLU A 23 0.46 15.70 1.56
C GLU A 23 0.40 16.24 3.00
N THR A 24 -0.44 17.24 3.24
CA THR A 24 -0.62 17.83 4.59
C THR A 24 -1.16 16.80 5.58
N LEU A 25 -2.19 16.05 5.20
CA LEU A 25 -2.78 15.01 6.03
C LEU A 25 -1.79 13.87 6.31
N THR A 26 -0.98 13.49 5.31
CA THR A 26 0.06 12.46 5.46
C THR A 26 1.16 12.91 6.40
N ALA A 27 1.59 14.18 6.31
CA ALA A 27 2.59 14.73 7.22
C ALA A 27 2.10 14.74 8.68
N GLN A 28 0.84 15.13 8.91
CA GLN A 28 0.22 15.09 10.24
C GLN A 28 0.07 13.65 10.75
N TRP A 29 -0.30 12.71 9.87
CA TRP A 29 -0.41 11.29 10.21
C TRP A 29 0.93 10.70 10.66
N LEU A 30 2.01 10.98 9.93
CA LEU A 30 3.37 10.54 10.25
C LEU A 30 3.89 11.14 11.58
N ALA A 31 3.47 12.36 11.91
CA ALA A 31 3.88 13.04 13.14
C ALA A 31 3.05 12.65 14.38
N SER A 32 1.90 11.98 14.19
CA SER A 32 0.99 11.66 15.29
C SER A 32 1.50 10.48 16.13
N THR A 33 1.47 10.63 17.46
CA THR A 33 1.84 9.59 18.43
C THR A 33 0.62 8.99 19.15
N ILE A 34 -0.59 9.44 18.81
CA ILE A 34 -1.84 9.04 19.46
C ILE A 34 -2.63 8.17 18.47
N GLU A 35 -2.83 6.91 18.81
CA GLU A 35 -3.47 5.92 17.92
C GLU A 35 -4.83 6.39 17.36
N ALA A 36 -5.69 6.97 18.21
CA ALA A 36 -6.99 7.48 17.78
C ALA A 36 -6.87 8.61 16.74
N GLN A 37 -5.85 9.46 16.86
CA GLN A 37 -5.57 10.53 15.90
C GLN A 37 -4.98 9.97 14.61
N THR A 38 -4.05 9.01 14.71
CA THR A 38 -3.49 8.29 13.57
C THR A 38 -4.59 7.62 12.73
N GLN A 39 -5.56 6.95 13.36
CA GLN A 39 -6.68 6.33 12.65
C GLN A 39 -7.61 7.36 11.99
N LYS A 40 -7.89 8.48 12.67
CA LYS A 40 -8.69 9.57 12.10
C LYS A 40 -8.02 10.17 10.86
N LEU A 41 -6.74 10.53 10.98
CA LEU A 41 -5.96 11.14 9.90
C LEU A 41 -5.84 10.20 8.69
N LEU A 42 -5.65 8.89 8.93
CA LEU A 42 -5.65 7.89 7.87
C LEU A 42 -7.01 7.83 7.16
N GLY A 43 -8.12 7.88 7.90
CA GLY A 43 -9.46 7.94 7.32
C GLY A 43 -9.72 9.21 6.51
N ASP A 44 -9.16 10.35 6.94
CA ASP A 44 -9.24 11.62 6.21
C ASP A 44 -8.45 11.56 4.89
N VAL A 45 -7.24 10.99 4.90
CA VAL A 45 -6.45 10.72 3.67
C VAL A 45 -7.23 9.84 2.69
N GLN A 46 -7.82 8.74 3.17
CA GLN A 46 -8.59 7.82 2.34
C GLN A 46 -9.81 8.51 1.69
N ARG A 47 -10.52 9.37 2.45
CA ARG A 47 -11.66 10.12 1.91
C ARG A 47 -11.24 11.13 0.83
N SER A 48 -10.17 11.88 1.04
CA SER A 48 -9.66 12.81 0.01
C SER A 48 -9.19 12.05 -1.25
N ALA A 49 -8.51 10.91 -1.08
CA ALA A 49 -8.09 10.06 -2.19
C ALA A 49 -9.27 9.48 -3.01
N LEU A 50 -10.39 9.14 -2.33
CA LEU A 50 -11.61 8.66 -2.99
C LEU A 50 -12.44 9.78 -3.64
N ALA A 51 -12.31 11.03 -3.19
CA ALA A 51 -12.97 12.16 -3.82
C ALA A 51 -12.24 12.60 -5.10
N ASN A 52 -10.91 12.54 -5.08
CA ASN A 52 -10.04 13.06 -6.14
C ASN A 52 -9.47 11.94 -7.03
N LEU A 53 -10.24 10.87 -7.27
CA LEU A 53 -9.78 9.59 -7.83
C LEU A 53 -8.82 9.73 -9.02
N SER A 54 -7.55 9.44 -8.73
CA SER A 54 -6.49 9.19 -9.70
C SER A 54 -6.59 7.83 -10.38
N VAL A 55 -7.08 6.81 -9.66
CA VAL A 55 -7.15 5.43 -10.12
C VAL A 55 -8.45 4.77 -9.64
N ALA A 56 -9.09 4.00 -10.51
CA ALA A 56 -10.28 3.23 -10.16
C ALA A 56 -9.88 1.83 -9.64
N PRO A 57 -10.20 1.47 -8.38
CA PRO A 57 -9.89 0.14 -7.87
C PRO A 57 -10.80 -0.90 -8.52
N LEU A 58 -10.23 -1.84 -9.28
CA LEU A 58 -10.99 -2.91 -9.96
C LEU A 58 -11.25 -4.13 -9.06
N GLY A 59 -10.52 -4.26 -7.97
CA GLY A 59 -10.64 -5.38 -7.04
C GLY A 59 -9.32 -5.71 -6.34
N GLN A 60 -9.30 -6.85 -5.64
CA GLN A 60 -8.12 -7.36 -4.95
C GLN A 60 -7.66 -8.67 -5.58
N ILE A 61 -6.37 -8.75 -5.90
CA ILE A 61 -5.72 -9.99 -6.32
C ILE A 61 -5.24 -10.74 -5.07
N ILE A 62 -5.68 -11.99 -4.93
CA ILE A 62 -5.17 -12.91 -3.93
C ILE A 62 -4.32 -13.95 -4.67
N PRO A 63 -2.98 -13.91 -4.55
CA PRO A 63 -2.13 -14.86 -5.26
C PRO A 63 -2.37 -16.27 -4.74
N LYS A 64 -2.77 -17.17 -5.64
CA LYS A 64 -2.90 -18.60 -5.37
C LYS A 64 -1.82 -19.35 -6.14
N THR A 65 -0.76 -19.74 -5.43
CA THR A 65 0.38 -20.45 -6.03
C THR A 65 0.32 -21.93 -5.66
N ALA A 66 0.43 -22.79 -6.68
CA ALA A 66 0.53 -24.23 -6.46
C ALA A 66 2.00 -24.67 -6.34
N TYR A 67 2.29 -25.60 -5.44
CA TYR A 67 3.63 -26.15 -5.22
C TYR A 67 3.59 -27.68 -5.20
N ARG A 68 4.74 -28.32 -5.46
CA ARG A 68 4.87 -29.77 -5.32
C ARG A 68 4.72 -30.16 -3.85
N ARG A 69 4.04 -31.29 -3.57
CA ARG A 69 3.80 -31.79 -2.21
C ARG A 69 5.07 -32.13 -1.43
N ASN A 70 6.21 -32.34 -2.10
CA ASN A 70 7.49 -32.63 -1.44
C ASN A 70 8.33 -31.38 -1.14
N LEU A 71 7.78 -30.18 -1.30
CA LEU A 71 8.45 -28.93 -0.92
C LEU A 71 8.03 -28.53 0.50
N GLN A 72 9.01 -28.17 1.31
CA GLN A 72 8.86 -27.65 2.66
C GLN A 72 9.42 -26.23 2.76
N GLY A 73 8.98 -25.48 3.78
CA GLY A 73 9.51 -24.14 4.07
C GLY A 73 8.98 -23.03 3.15
N ILE A 74 7.85 -23.24 2.48
CA ILE A 74 7.14 -22.18 1.73
C ILE A 74 6.63 -21.12 2.72
N LEU A 75 6.98 -19.87 2.48
CA LEU A 75 6.54 -18.73 3.29
C LEU A 75 5.30 -18.08 2.67
N THR A 76 4.30 -17.79 3.50
CA THR A 76 3.16 -16.95 3.12
C THR A 76 3.58 -15.49 3.24
N ALA A 77 3.82 -14.85 2.10
CA ALA A 77 4.21 -13.44 2.02
C ALA A 77 3.55 -12.77 0.80
N SER A 78 3.63 -11.43 0.75
CA SER A 78 3.14 -10.63 -0.38
C SER A 78 3.86 -10.92 -1.70
N SER A 79 5.08 -11.46 -1.61
CA SER A 79 5.92 -11.84 -2.74
C SER A 79 6.47 -13.26 -2.53
N PRO A 80 6.83 -13.98 -3.61
CA PRO A 80 7.44 -15.30 -3.49
C PRO A 80 8.83 -15.17 -2.85
N LEU A 81 9.00 -15.74 -1.65
CA LEU A 81 10.27 -15.80 -0.93
C LEU A 81 10.79 -17.24 -0.90
N PHE A 82 12.01 -17.46 -1.38
CA PHE A 82 12.58 -18.80 -1.53
C PHE A 82 13.60 -19.19 -0.44
N TRP A 83 13.78 -18.35 0.57
CA TRP A 83 14.89 -18.45 1.53
C TRP A 83 14.94 -19.77 2.33
N ASN A 84 13.78 -20.37 2.63
CA ASN A 84 13.68 -21.57 3.45
C ASN A 84 13.20 -22.81 2.66
N VAL A 85 13.06 -22.68 1.34
CA VAL A 85 12.44 -23.71 0.50
C VAL A 85 13.40 -24.86 0.27
N ARG A 86 12.96 -26.07 0.64
CA ARG A 86 13.74 -27.31 0.45
C ARG A 86 12.85 -28.47 0.09
N ARG A 87 13.44 -29.53 -0.43
CA ARG A 87 12.75 -30.81 -0.56
C ARG A 87 12.69 -31.49 0.81
N ALA A 88 11.61 -32.24 1.03
CA ALA A 88 11.50 -33.21 2.11
C ALA A 88 12.61 -34.26 2.03
#